data_AF-A0A849IH62-F1
#
_entry.id   AF-A0A849IH62-F1
#
_cell.length_a   1.000
_cell.length_b   1.000
_cell.length_c   1.000
_cell.angle_alpha   90.00
_cell.angle_beta   90.00
_cell.angle_gamma   90.00
#
_symmetry.space_group_name_H-M   'P 1'
#
loop_
_entity.id
_entity.type
_entity.pdbx_description
1 polymer ?
#
loop_
_entity_poly.entity_id
_entity_poly.type
_entity_poly.pdbx_seq_one_letter_code
_entity_poly.pdbx_strand_id
1 'polypeptide(L)'
;MKRILALLLFLPAILLARPFEIPPPPLVEAKAWTLIDFNSDQVIASHDENLRIEPASLTKLMTAYIVFGALHQKLVKPDQTMPVSVHAWHAEGSRMFLLPGKPVTVNDLLH
;
A
#
# COMPACT_ATOMS: atom_id res chain seq x y z
N MET A 1 -29.40 38.70 -33.57
CA MET A 1 -28.00 39.09 -33.88
C MET A 1 -27.02 38.82 -32.74
N LYS A 2 -27.27 39.25 -31.48
CA LYS A 2 -26.35 39.02 -30.35
C LYS A 2 -26.06 37.53 -30.03
N ARG A 3 -27.06 36.64 -30.17
CA ARG A 3 -26.89 35.18 -29.97
C ARG A 3 -26.05 34.51 -31.07
N ILE A 4 -26.15 35.00 -32.31
CA ILE A 4 -25.38 34.50 -33.46
C ILE A 4 -23.93 34.97 -33.34
N LEU A 5 -23.72 36.21 -32.89
CA LEU A 5 -22.39 36.75 -32.62
C LEU A 5 -21.70 36.03 -31.44
N ALA A 6 -22.45 35.65 -30.40
CA ALA A 6 -21.94 34.82 -29.32
C ALA A 6 -21.56 33.41 -29.81
N LEU A 7 -22.37 32.77 -30.66
CA LEU A 7 -22.06 31.45 -31.23
C LEU A 7 -20.77 31.47 -32.09
N LEU A 8 -20.59 32.52 -32.89
CA LEU A 8 -19.39 32.75 -33.71
C LEU A 8 -18.12 32.98 -32.86
N LEU A 9 -18.26 33.54 -31.65
CA LEU A 9 -17.13 33.77 -30.74
C LEU A 9 -16.67 32.50 -30.02
N PHE A 10 -17.58 31.54 -29.77
CA PHE A 10 -17.28 30.29 -29.08
C PHE A 10 -16.81 29.15 -30.02
N LEU A 11 -17.16 29.19 -31.31
CA LEU A 11 -16.75 28.20 -32.30
C LEU A 11 -15.22 27.99 -32.43
N PRO A 12 -14.36 29.04 -32.46
CA PRO A 12 -12.92 28.84 -32.53
C PRO A 12 -12.32 28.26 -31.25
N ALA A 13 -12.92 28.51 -30.08
CA ALA A 13 -12.44 27.96 -28.81
C ALA A 13 -12.65 26.43 -28.73
N ILE A 14 -13.72 25.92 -29.34
CA ILE A 14 -13.98 24.48 -29.44
C ILE A 14 -13.00 23.82 -30.42
N LEU A 15 -12.67 24.49 -31.54
CA LEU A 15 -11.73 23.97 -32.53
C LEU A 15 -10.26 23.90 -32.03
N LEU A 16 -9.90 24.74 -31.04
CA LEU A 16 -8.57 24.77 -30.44
C LEU A 16 -8.44 23.95 -29.15
N ALA A 17 -9.55 23.38 -28.65
CA ALA A 17 -9.53 22.52 -27.48
C ALA A 17 -8.82 21.20 -27.82
N ARG A 18 -7.66 20.94 -27.20
CA ARG A 18 -7.02 19.64 -27.27
C ARG A 18 -7.69 18.69 -26.28
N PRO A 19 -7.98 17.44 -26.67
CA PRO A 19 -8.42 16.44 -25.71
C PRO A 19 -7.33 16.29 -24.64
N PHE A 20 -7.77 16.18 -23.38
CA PHE A 20 -6.86 15.82 -22.31
C PHE A 20 -6.45 14.35 -22.52
N GLU A 21 -5.20 14.13 -22.88
CA GLU A 21 -4.65 12.78 -23.06
C GLU A 21 -4.12 12.28 -21.72
N ILE A 22 -4.68 11.16 -21.25
CA ILE A 22 -4.15 10.44 -20.10
C ILE A 22 -2.90 9.69 -20.59
N PRO A 23 -1.70 9.98 -20.05
CA PRO A 23 -0.50 9.28 -20.47
C PRO A 23 -0.65 7.79 -20.14
N PRO A 24 -0.18 6.88 -21.02
CA PRO A 24 -0.13 5.48 -20.67
C PRO A 24 0.81 5.29 -19.47
N PRO A 25 0.57 4.27 -18.62
CA PRO A 25 1.46 3.97 -17.53
C PRO A 25 2.88 3.64 -18.06
N PRO A 26 3.94 3.92 -17.28
CA PRO A 26 5.29 3.53 -17.66
C PRO A 26 5.43 2.01 -17.71
N LEU A 27 6.42 1.54 -18.46
CA LEU A 27 6.83 0.14 -18.40
C LEU A 27 7.41 -0.14 -17.01
N VAL A 28 6.85 -1.12 -16.31
CA VAL A 28 7.35 -1.61 -15.03
C VAL A 28 7.69 -3.09 -15.19
N GLU A 29 8.94 -3.46 -14.93
CA GLU A 29 9.40 -4.85 -14.98
C GLU A 29 8.94 -5.63 -13.73
N ALA A 30 7.64 -5.86 -13.62
CA ALA A 30 7.03 -6.64 -12.56
C ALA A 30 5.90 -7.51 -13.12
N LYS A 31 5.69 -8.70 -12.52
CA LYS A 31 4.60 -9.61 -12.91
C LYS A 31 3.22 -8.96 -12.71
N ALA A 32 3.05 -8.24 -11.59
CA ALA A 32 1.85 -7.49 -11.28
C ALA A 32 2.21 -6.26 -10.44
N TRP A 33 1.45 -5.17 -10.59
CA TRP A 33 1.60 -3.95 -9.80
C TRP A 33 0.31 -3.13 -9.84
N THR A 34 0.13 -2.27 -8.85
CA THR A 34 -0.96 -1.29 -8.80
C THR A 34 -0.45 0.01 -8.17
N LEU A 35 -0.92 1.14 -8.67
CA LEU A 35 -0.71 2.48 -8.11
C LEU A 35 -2.06 3.04 -7.70
N ILE A 36 -2.21 3.33 -6.41
CA ILE A 36 -3.48 3.74 -5.82
C ILE A 36 -3.28 5.09 -5.12
N ASP A 37 -4.23 6.00 -5.30
CA ASP A 37 -4.35 7.19 -4.44
C ASP A 37 -4.96 6.81 -3.10
N PHE A 38 -4.22 7.02 -2.01
CA PHE A 38 -4.61 6.59 -0.67
C PHE A 38 -5.88 7.28 -0.14
N ASN A 39 -6.18 8.52 -0.57
CA ASN A 39 -7.30 9.27 -0.02
C ASN A 39 -8.63 8.92 -0.68
N SER A 40 -8.60 8.60 -1.97
CA SER A 40 -9.77 8.31 -2.80
C SER A 40 -9.97 6.83 -3.12
N ASP A 41 -9.00 5.98 -2.76
CA ASP A 41 -8.90 4.57 -3.18
C ASP A 41 -8.94 4.40 -4.72
N GLN A 42 -8.63 5.45 -5.47
CA GLN A 42 -8.60 5.40 -6.92
C GLN A 42 -7.35 4.66 -7.40
N VAL A 43 -7.55 3.59 -8.18
CA VAL A 43 -6.47 2.99 -8.98
C VAL A 43 -6.11 3.96 -10.10
N ILE A 44 -4.89 4.50 -10.05
CA ILE A 44 -4.34 5.42 -11.06
C ILE A 44 -3.87 4.62 -12.28
N ALA A 45 -3.20 3.49 -12.03
CA ALA A 45 -2.71 2.57 -13.05
C ALA A 45 -2.40 1.21 -12.43
N SER A 46 -2.52 0.14 -13.22
CA SER A 46 -2.14 -1.21 -12.78
C SER A 46 -1.80 -2.14 -13.94
N HIS A 47 -1.17 -3.27 -13.60
CA HIS A 47 -0.95 -4.41 -14.46
C HIS A 47 -1.21 -5.68 -13.64
N ASP A 48 -2.13 -6.53 -14.09
CA ASP A 48 -2.45 -7.81 -13.45
C ASP A 48 -2.68 -7.72 -11.92
N GLU A 49 -3.30 -6.65 -11.42
CA GLU A 49 -3.44 -6.38 -9.97
C GLU A 49 -4.16 -7.47 -9.16
N ASN A 50 -5.00 -8.27 -9.82
CA ASN A 50 -5.75 -9.37 -9.19
C ASN A 50 -5.07 -10.74 -9.38
N LEU A 51 -3.89 -10.77 -10.00
CA LEU A 51 -3.11 -12.00 -10.16
C LEU A 51 -2.64 -12.51 -8.80
N ARG A 52 -2.93 -13.78 -8.51
CA ARG A 52 -2.47 -14.43 -7.28
C ARG A 52 -0.98 -14.76 -7.40
N ILE A 53 -0.17 -14.20 -6.52
CA ILE A 53 1.29 -14.38 -6.44
C ILE A 53 1.67 -14.67 -4.99
N GLU A 54 2.71 -15.45 -4.77
CA GLU A 54 3.29 -15.66 -3.44
C GLU A 54 3.81 -14.33 -2.86
N PRO A 55 3.28 -13.85 -1.72
CA PRO A 55 3.61 -12.53 -1.18
C PRO A 55 5.00 -12.44 -0.54
N ALA A 56 5.66 -13.59 -0.29
CA ALA A 56 6.91 -13.67 0.46
C ALA A 56 6.85 -12.84 1.75
N SER A 57 7.82 -11.95 2.00
CA SER A 57 7.83 -11.12 3.21
C SER A 57 6.71 -10.08 3.30
N LEU A 58 5.94 -9.81 2.23
CA LEU A 58 4.77 -8.94 2.33
C LEU A 58 3.69 -9.50 3.26
N THR A 59 3.69 -10.81 3.54
CA THR A 59 2.85 -11.41 4.58
C THR A 59 3.01 -10.73 5.95
N LYS A 60 4.20 -10.18 6.24
CA LYS A 60 4.46 -9.47 7.51
C LYS A 60 3.61 -8.20 7.66
N LEU A 61 3.14 -7.59 6.57
CA LEU A 61 2.22 -6.45 6.64
C LEU A 61 0.90 -6.83 7.30
N MET A 62 0.35 -8.02 6.99
CA MET A 62 -0.87 -8.52 7.64
C MET A 62 -0.60 -8.88 9.11
N THR A 63 0.55 -9.49 9.41
CA THR A 63 0.96 -9.73 10.80
C THR A 63 1.00 -8.43 11.60
N ALA A 64 1.65 -7.39 11.08
CA ALA A 64 1.72 -6.08 11.71
C ALA A 64 0.32 -5.44 11.84
N TYR A 65 -0.51 -5.52 10.80
CA TYR A 65 -1.89 -5.01 10.82
C TYR A 65 -2.71 -5.60 11.98
N ILE A 66 -2.63 -6.92 12.18
CA ILE A 66 -3.30 -7.62 13.29
C ILE A 66 -2.77 -7.13 14.65
N VAL A 67 -1.45 -6.99 14.80
CA VAL A 67 -0.83 -6.52 16.06
C VAL A 67 -1.21 -5.07 16.34
N PHE A 68 -1.22 -4.18 15.34
CA PHE A 68 -1.69 -2.80 15.49
C PHE A 68 -3.17 -2.74 15.88
N GLY A 69 -4.01 -3.61 15.32
CA GLY A 69 -5.41 -3.76 15.75
C GLY A 69 -5.54 -4.19 17.21
N ALA A 70 -4.68 -5.10 17.69
CA ALA A 70 -4.64 -5.54 19.08
C ALA A 70 -4.14 -4.44 20.03
N LEU A 71 -3.15 -3.65 19.61
CA LEU A 71 -2.68 -2.46 20.34
C LEU A 71 -3.78 -1.41 20.45
N HIS A 72 -4.49 -1.12 19.35
CA HIS A 72 -5.61 -0.17 19.32
C HIS A 72 -6.74 -0.60 20.27
N GLN A 73 -7.05 -1.90 20.29
CA GLN A 73 -8.04 -2.50 21.20
C GLN A 73 -7.52 -2.71 22.64
N LYS A 74 -6.27 -2.34 22.93
CA LYS A 74 -5.61 -2.52 24.24
C LYS A 74 -5.56 -3.98 24.71
N LEU A 75 -5.59 -4.93 23.79
CA LEU A 75 -5.39 -6.36 24.07
C LEU A 75 -3.93 -6.69 24.38
N VAL A 76 -3.02 -5.89 23.83
CA VAL A 76 -1.59 -5.87 24.14
C VAL A 76 -1.13 -4.42 24.35
N LYS A 77 -0.01 -4.23 25.04
CA LYS A 77 0.61 -2.90 25.23
C LYS A 77 1.97 -2.85 24.55
N PRO A 78 2.44 -1.67 24.08
CA PRO A 78 3.76 -1.54 23.47
C PRO A 78 4.92 -2.01 24.36
N ASP A 79 4.84 -1.70 25.66
CA ASP A 79 5.85 -2.04 26.68
C ASP A 79 5.65 -3.45 27.29
N GLN A 80 4.58 -4.15 26.89
CA GLN A 80 4.35 -5.53 27.33
C GLN A 80 5.49 -6.41 26.84
N THR A 81 6.10 -7.14 27.76
CA THR A 81 7.12 -8.12 27.43
C THR A 81 6.50 -9.45 26.99
N MET A 82 7.09 -10.04 25.97
CA MET A 82 6.70 -11.33 25.42
C MET A 82 7.88 -12.31 25.54
N PRO A 83 7.62 -13.57 25.93
CA PRO A 83 8.66 -14.60 25.93
C PRO A 83 9.00 -15.01 24.48
N VAL A 84 10.29 -15.17 24.20
CA VAL A 84 10.75 -15.74 22.93
C VAL A 84 10.76 -17.26 23.06
N SER A 85 9.93 -17.92 22.26
CA SER A 85 9.88 -19.38 22.21
C SER A 85 11.07 -19.97 21.43
N VAL A 86 11.41 -21.23 21.71
CA VAL A 86 12.42 -21.98 20.94
C VAL A 86 12.02 -22.06 19.46
N HIS A 87 10.72 -22.18 19.16
CA HIS A 87 10.22 -22.17 17.79
C HIS A 87 10.51 -20.84 17.08
N ALA A 88 10.21 -19.70 17.73
CA ALA A 88 10.50 -18.38 17.17
C ALA A 88 12.01 -18.15 16.94
N TRP A 89 12.85 -18.68 17.83
CA TRP A 89 14.31 -18.62 17.69
C TRP A 89 14.84 -19.41 16.48
N HIS A 90 14.20 -20.54 16.15
CA HIS A 90 14.57 -21.35 14.99
C HIS A 90 14.04 -20.84 13.65
N ALA A 91 13.21 -19.79 13.63
CA ALA A 91 12.63 -19.24 12.40
C ALA A 91 13.69 -18.97 11.32
N GLU A 92 13.41 -19.42 10.10
CA GLU A 92 14.29 -19.25 8.94
C GLU A 92 14.10 -17.89 8.25
N GLY A 93 15.05 -17.50 7.38
CA GLY A 93 15.03 -16.21 6.70
C GLY A 93 15.67 -15.08 7.52
N SER A 94 15.17 -13.85 7.33
CA SER A 94 15.64 -12.67 8.07
C SER A 94 15.33 -12.78 9.56
N ARG A 95 16.29 -12.42 10.42
CA ARG A 95 16.22 -12.62 11.88
C ARG A 95 16.51 -11.31 12.62
N MET A 96 15.83 -11.14 13.75
CA MET A 96 16.15 -10.12 14.77
C MET A 96 17.15 -10.61 15.82
N PHE A 97 17.64 -11.86 15.69
CA PHE A 97 18.60 -12.48 16.61
C PHE A 97 18.14 -12.55 18.08
N LEU A 98 16.83 -12.79 18.29
CA LEU A 98 16.24 -12.94 19.61
C LEU A 98 16.82 -14.18 20.32
N LEU A 99 16.87 -14.16 21.66
CA LEU A 99 17.35 -15.28 22.48
C LEU A 99 16.17 -15.91 23.25
N PRO A 100 16.03 -17.26 23.27
CA PRO A 100 15.02 -17.91 24.08
C PRO A 100 15.09 -17.50 25.55
N GLY A 101 13.94 -17.24 26.16
CA GLY A 101 13.85 -16.83 27.57
C GLY A 101 14.29 -15.40 27.88
N LYS A 102 14.86 -14.66 26.92
CA LYS A 102 15.09 -13.21 27.06
C LYS A 102 13.81 -12.47 26.65
N PRO A 103 13.12 -11.78 27.57
CA PRO A 103 11.90 -11.05 27.23
C PRO A 103 12.21 -9.88 26.30
N VAL A 104 11.29 -9.62 25.37
CA VAL A 104 11.36 -8.56 24.36
C VAL A 104 10.02 -7.83 24.37
N THR A 105 10.00 -6.51 24.21
CA THR A 105 8.73 -5.77 24.23
C THR A 105 7.96 -5.95 22.91
N VAL A 106 6.64 -5.78 22.93
CA VAL A 106 5.84 -5.75 21.69
C VAL A 106 6.35 -4.67 20.73
N ASN A 107 6.78 -3.52 21.26
CA ASN A 107 7.34 -2.45 20.44
C ASN A 107 8.65 -2.87 19.76
N ASP A 108 9.55 -3.55 20.47
CA ASP A 108 10.78 -4.08 19.87
C ASP A 108 10.45 -5.09 18.76
N LEU A 109 9.47 -5.97 18.97
CA LEU A 109 9.06 -6.98 17.98
C LEU A 109 8.47 -6.40 16.68
N LEU A 110 8.06 -5.14 16.67
CA LEU A 110 7.48 -4.45 15.51
C LEU A 110 8.53 -3.69 14.67
N HIS A 111 9.77 -3.55 15.15
CA HIS A 111 10.83 -2.73 14.53
C HIS A 111 12.11 -3.53 14.30
#